data_AF-A0A7X7PTA1-F1
#
_entry.id   AF-A0A7X7PTA1-F1
#
_cell.length_a   1.000
_cell.length_b   1.000
_cell.length_c   1.000
_cell.angle_alpha   90.00
_cell.angle_beta   90.00
_cell.angle_gamma   90.00
#
_symmetry.space_group_name_H-M   'P 1'
#
loop_
_entity.id
_entity.type
_entity.pdbx_description
1 polymer ?
#
loop_
_entity_poly.entity_id
_entity_poly.type
_entity_poly.pdbx_seq_one_letter_code
_entity_poly.pdbx_strand_id
1 'polypeptide(L)'
;MHAAPAAAACYREDGKVTQTQLIIVIIIAVVVIAVVATLVALRLRKKRRIAAMGPEERELYDAERYYRVSVEKARKTLQATQQSWEQRVKDAEDSVKEARRIGYRPLGSLEKVDLFEDHLETPDGAFQLSGGPVSAIVETAEQLATTRQDVLSRAGKEVMRELMAQAGGEGSATHYLLIETPIFVTVRRLRDGDVVKARQFASSINNAAVSTDELARRREEAAAAAQAQLEQVKADMETAVQAANQELERVKANTGRLDAAREAYERIKGAAPAATNSMASMAPPTEDGPQPNEKGAL
;
A
#
# COMPACT_ATOMS: atom_id res chain seq x y z
N MET A 1 -21.34 -18.94 64.73
CA MET A 1 -20.07 -18.20 64.53
C MET A 1 -20.24 -17.27 63.34
N HIS A 2 -19.74 -16.05 63.50
CA HIS A 2 -20.11 -14.84 62.78
C HIS A 2 -19.74 -14.80 61.29
N ALA A 3 -20.49 -13.94 60.59
CA ALA A 3 -20.37 -13.52 59.20
C ALA A 3 -19.09 -12.71 58.91
N ALA A 4 -18.62 -12.77 57.66
CA ALA A 4 -18.54 -11.65 56.69
C ALA A 4 -17.51 -11.95 55.57
N PRO A 5 -17.88 -11.77 54.29
CA PRO A 5 -16.95 -11.70 53.17
C PRO A 5 -16.73 -10.25 52.67
N ALA A 6 -15.68 -10.12 51.85
CA ALA A 6 -15.47 -9.16 50.76
C ALA A 6 -14.96 -7.73 51.08
N ALA A 7 -13.84 -7.40 50.44
CA ALA A 7 -13.58 -6.06 49.91
C ALA A 7 -12.85 -6.19 48.56
N ALA A 8 -13.64 -6.11 47.49
CA ALA A 8 -13.16 -5.86 46.14
C ALA A 8 -12.76 -4.37 46.04
N ALA A 9 -11.57 -4.11 45.52
CA ALA A 9 -11.08 -2.77 45.25
C ALA A 9 -11.82 -2.19 44.02
N CYS A 10 -12.86 -1.40 44.29
CA CYS A 10 -13.45 -0.51 43.29
C CYS A 10 -12.58 0.76 43.17
N TYR A 11 -11.85 0.89 42.07
CA TYR A 11 -11.34 2.19 41.62
C TYR A 11 -12.53 2.96 41.02
N ARG A 12 -13.18 3.79 41.83
CA ARG A 12 -14.19 4.76 41.40
C ARG A 12 -13.49 6.11 41.28
N GLU A 13 -13.14 6.51 40.07
CA GLU A 13 -12.79 7.90 39.79
C GLU A 13 -14.07 8.74 39.90
N ASP A 14 -14.26 9.40 41.04
CA ASP A 14 -15.23 10.48 41.20
C ASP A 14 -14.73 11.71 40.42
N GLY A 15 -14.88 11.66 39.10
CA GLY A 15 -14.63 12.78 38.21
C GLY A 15 -15.67 13.88 38.40
N LYS A 16 -15.41 14.83 39.29
CA LYS A 16 -16.17 16.10 39.32
C LYS A 16 -15.95 16.80 37.98
N VAL A 17 -16.95 16.76 37.11
CA VAL A 17 -16.96 17.52 35.85
C VAL A 17 -16.75 18.98 36.22
N THR A 18 -15.57 19.51 35.92
CA THR A 18 -15.27 20.90 36.24
C THR A 18 -16.19 21.81 35.42
N GLN A 19 -16.56 22.96 35.98
CA GLN A 19 -17.42 23.93 35.29
C GLN A 19 -16.94 24.23 33.86
N THR A 20 -15.63 24.22 33.64
CA THR A 20 -14.98 24.34 32.33
C THR A 20 -15.29 23.18 31.37
N GLN A 21 -15.32 21.93 31.84
CA GLN A 21 -15.70 20.78 31.03
C GLN A 21 -17.19 20.82 30.63
N LEU A 22 -18.07 21.26 31.54
CA LEU A 22 -19.48 21.50 31.22
C LEU A 22 -19.65 22.58 30.13
N ILE A 23 -18.92 23.69 30.22
CA ILE A 23 -18.95 24.75 29.20
C ILE A 23 -18.48 24.22 27.84
N ILE A 24 -17.40 23.45 27.79
CA ILE A 24 -16.88 22.86 26.55
C ILE A 24 -17.92 21.92 25.91
N VAL A 25 -18.55 21.05 26.69
CA VAL A 25 -19.58 20.12 26.18
C VAL A 25 -20.80 20.90 25.64
N ILE A 26 -21.23 21.96 26.32
CA ILE A 26 -22.33 22.81 25.86
C ILE A 26 -21.98 23.50 24.54
N ILE A 27 -20.76 24.05 24.42
CA ILE A 27 -20.30 24.68 23.17
C ILE A 27 -20.30 23.67 22.01
N ILE A 28 -19.75 22.46 22.24
CA ILE A 28 -19.74 21.40 21.22
C ILE A 28 -21.18 21.02 20.82
N ALA A 29 -22.08 20.86 21.79
CA ALA A 29 -23.48 20.54 21.53
C ALA A 29 -24.18 21.64 20.71
N VAL A 30 -23.94 22.92 21.03
CA VAL A 30 -24.48 24.06 20.28
C VAL A 30 -23.94 24.09 18.84
N VAL A 31 -22.64 23.83 18.65
CA VAL A 31 -22.03 23.76 17.31
C VAL A 31 -22.63 22.62 16.49
N VAL A 32 -22.80 21.43 17.08
CA VAL A 32 -23.41 20.29 16.40
C VAL A 32 -24.86 20.59 16.02
N ILE A 33 -25.65 21.18 16.93
CA ILE A 33 -27.04 21.56 16.64
C ILE A 33 -27.09 22.60 15.51
N ALA A 34 -26.21 23.60 15.52
CA ALA A 34 -26.13 24.61 14.47
C ALA A 34 -25.79 23.99 13.10
N VAL A 35 -24.84 23.04 13.04
CA VAL A 35 -24.51 22.31 11.81
C VAL A 35 -25.70 21.49 11.30
N VAL A 36 -26.38 20.76 12.20
CA VAL A 36 -27.56 19.95 11.84
C VAL A 36 -28.71 20.84 11.35
N ALA A 37 -29.00 21.94 12.05
CA ALA A 37 -30.04 22.90 11.68
C ALA A 37 -29.75 23.53 10.30
N THR A 38 -28.48 23.86 10.02
CA THR A 38 -28.04 24.39 8.73
C THR A 38 -28.23 23.37 7.61
N LEU A 39 -27.86 22.10 7.83
CA LEU A 39 -28.08 21.02 6.87
C LEU A 39 -29.57 20.77 6.59
N VAL A 40 -30.41 20.79 7.62
CA VAL A 40 -31.87 20.61 7.49
C VAL A 40 -32.48 21.78 6.73
N ALA A 41 -32.11 23.03 7.06
CA ALA A 41 -32.59 24.22 6.36
C ALA A 41 -32.20 24.21 4.88
N LEU A 42 -30.98 23.80 4.55
CA LEU A 42 -30.53 23.63 3.16
C LEU A 42 -31.33 22.55 2.42
N ARG A 43 -31.61 21.40 3.05
CA ARG A 43 -32.45 20.35 2.44
C ARG A 43 -33.89 20.82 2.23
N LEU A 44 -34.48 21.55 3.17
CA LEU A 44 -35.84 22.08 3.06
C LEU A 44 -35.95 23.14 1.96
N ARG A 45 -34.98 24.06 1.85
CA ARG A 45 -34.90 25.03 0.75
C ARG A 45 -34.80 24.32 -0.61
N LYS A 46 -33.99 23.27 -0.70
CA LYS A 46 -33.84 22.47 -1.93
C LYS A 46 -35.15 21.76 -2.31
N LYS A 47 -35.86 21.17 -1.33
CA LYS A 47 -37.18 20.55 -1.54
C LYS A 47 -38.23 21.56 -2.04
N ARG A 48 -38.30 22.74 -1.44
CA ARG A 48 -39.23 23.81 -1.87
C ARG A 48 -38.94 24.29 -3.29
N ARG A 49 -37.66 24.39 -3.66
CA ARG A 49 -37.25 24.78 -5.02
C ARG A 49 -37.60 23.71 -6.06
N ILE A 50 -37.43 22.43 -5.75
CA ILE A 50 -37.81 21.32 -6.64
C ILE A 50 -39.34 21.19 -6.77
N ALA A 51 -40.09 21.50 -5.72
CA ALA A 51 -41.55 21.50 -5.75
C ALA A 51 -42.14 22.69 -6.55
N ALA A 52 -41.37 23.75 -6.74
CA ALA A 52 -41.75 24.93 -7.52
C ALA A 52 -41.33 24.87 -9.00
N MET A 53 -40.56 23.85 -9.40
CA MET A 53 -40.17 23.64 -10.81
C MET A 53 -41.33 23.05 -11.62
N GLY A 54 -41.47 23.51 -12.85
CA GLY A 54 -42.34 22.84 -13.84
C GLY A 54 -41.86 21.40 -14.10
N PRO A 55 -42.74 20.52 -14.62
CA PRO A 55 -42.40 19.10 -14.85
C PRO A 55 -41.17 18.92 -15.75
N GLU A 56 -41.00 19.75 -16.76
CA GLU A 56 -39.86 19.66 -17.68
C GLU A 56 -38.55 20.23 -17.11
N GLU A 57 -38.62 21.31 -16.33
CA GLU A 57 -37.45 21.84 -15.61
C GLU A 57 -36.93 20.82 -14.58
N ARG A 58 -37.85 20.08 -13.96
CA ARG A 58 -37.51 19.01 -13.03
C ARG A 58 -36.86 17.81 -13.73
N GLU A 59 -37.35 17.40 -14.91
CA GLU A 59 -36.71 16.30 -15.66
C GLU A 59 -35.32 16.68 -16.16
N LEU A 60 -35.10 17.92 -16.63
CA LEU A 60 -33.76 18.41 -16.98
C LEU A 60 -32.83 18.39 -15.76
N TYR A 61 -33.30 18.85 -14.60
CA TYR A 61 -32.52 18.80 -13.36
C TYR A 61 -32.15 17.36 -12.95
N ASP A 62 -33.10 16.43 -13.02
CA ASP A 62 -32.88 15.03 -12.67
C ASP A 62 -31.95 14.33 -13.69
N ALA A 63 -32.06 14.66 -14.99
CA ALA A 63 -31.18 14.16 -16.04
C ALA A 63 -29.74 14.67 -15.91
N GLU A 64 -29.54 15.97 -15.64
CA GLU A 64 -28.21 16.56 -15.37
C GLU A 64 -27.57 15.94 -14.13
N ARG A 65 -28.34 15.76 -13.07
CA ARG A 65 -27.87 15.13 -11.84
C ARG A 65 -27.49 13.68 -12.09
N TYR A 66 -28.32 12.93 -12.81
CA TYR A 66 -28.05 11.53 -13.16
C TYR A 66 -26.78 11.39 -13.99
N TYR A 67 -26.61 12.21 -15.03
CA TYR A 67 -25.40 12.23 -15.86
C TYR A 67 -24.16 12.52 -15.02
N ARG A 68 -24.18 13.59 -14.21
CA ARG A 68 -23.05 13.98 -13.35
C ARG A 68 -22.65 12.87 -12.38
N VAL A 69 -23.63 12.28 -11.69
CA VAL A 69 -23.37 11.19 -10.73
C VAL A 69 -22.81 9.95 -11.43
N SER A 70 -23.31 9.64 -12.63
CA SER A 70 -22.85 8.48 -13.41
C SER A 70 -21.39 8.67 -13.86
N VAL A 71 -21.05 9.85 -14.40
CA VAL A 71 -19.68 10.19 -14.79
C VAL A 71 -18.75 10.20 -13.57
N GLU A 72 -19.16 10.80 -12.45
CA GLU A 72 -18.36 10.78 -11.21
C GLU A 72 -18.13 9.35 -10.71
N LYS A 73 -19.15 8.49 -10.76
CA LYS A 73 -19.01 7.08 -10.36
C LYS A 73 -17.99 6.36 -11.24
N ALA A 74 -18.11 6.48 -12.56
CA ALA A 74 -17.17 5.87 -13.51
C ALA A 74 -15.74 6.39 -13.31
N ARG A 75 -15.57 7.71 -13.06
CA ARG A 75 -14.27 8.31 -12.74
C ARG A 75 -13.68 7.75 -11.45
N LYS A 76 -14.49 7.61 -10.40
CA LYS A 76 -14.06 7.00 -9.13
C LYS A 76 -13.68 5.53 -9.30
N THR A 77 -14.41 4.78 -10.13
CA THR A 77 -14.06 3.41 -10.47
C THR A 77 -12.71 3.35 -11.16
N LEU A 78 -12.45 4.18 -12.18
CA LEU A 78 -11.14 4.25 -12.84
C LEU A 78 -10.01 4.57 -11.85
N GLN A 79 -10.20 5.57 -10.99
CA GLN A 79 -9.20 5.95 -9.98
C GLN A 79 -8.93 4.82 -8.98
N ALA A 80 -9.98 4.15 -8.48
CA ALA A 80 -9.85 3.04 -7.56
C ALA A 80 -9.15 1.83 -8.21
N THR A 81 -9.46 1.57 -9.48
CA THR A 81 -8.77 0.55 -10.28
C THR A 81 -7.28 0.88 -10.40
N GLN A 82 -6.92 2.10 -10.81
CA GLN A 82 -5.52 2.52 -10.90
C GLN A 82 -4.77 2.34 -9.57
N GLN A 83 -5.31 2.88 -8.47
CA GLN A 83 -4.68 2.78 -7.15
C GLN A 83 -4.53 1.33 -6.68
N SER A 84 -5.56 0.49 -6.90
CA SER A 84 -5.49 -0.92 -6.53
C SER A 84 -4.42 -1.67 -7.33
N TRP A 85 -4.19 -1.32 -8.59
CA TRP A 85 -3.19 -1.98 -9.43
C TRP A 85 -1.78 -1.43 -9.18
N GLU A 86 -1.63 -0.14 -8.93
CA GLU A 86 -0.36 0.45 -8.49
C GLU A 86 0.18 -0.24 -7.23
N GLN A 87 -0.69 -0.51 -6.25
CA GLN A 87 -0.29 -1.26 -5.06
C GLN A 87 0.16 -2.68 -5.41
N ARG A 88 -0.55 -3.39 -6.30
CA ARG A 88 -0.16 -4.75 -6.73
C ARG A 88 1.17 -4.77 -7.49
N VAL A 89 1.41 -3.77 -8.33
CA VAL A 89 2.70 -3.60 -9.02
C VAL A 89 3.80 -3.40 -7.99
N LYS A 90 3.57 -2.56 -6.99
CA LYS A 90 4.52 -2.35 -5.89
C LYS A 90 4.80 -3.64 -5.11
N ASP A 91 3.77 -4.39 -4.75
CA ASP A 91 3.93 -5.67 -4.04
C ASP A 91 4.72 -6.69 -4.89
N ALA A 92 4.51 -6.71 -6.20
CA ALA A 92 5.28 -7.55 -7.12
C ALA A 92 6.74 -7.07 -7.28
N GLU A 93 6.98 -5.76 -7.34
CA GLU A 93 8.34 -5.18 -7.35
C GLU A 93 9.09 -5.51 -6.06
N ASP A 94 8.42 -5.44 -4.91
CA ASP A 94 8.99 -5.81 -3.62
C ASP A 94 9.27 -7.32 -3.57
N SER A 95 8.41 -8.15 -4.16
CA SER A 95 8.68 -9.60 -4.30
C SER A 95 9.94 -9.89 -5.12
N VAL A 96 10.22 -9.13 -6.19
CA VAL A 96 11.49 -9.23 -6.94
C VAL A 96 12.70 -8.85 -6.08
N LYS A 97 12.58 -7.79 -5.26
CA LYS A 97 13.66 -7.37 -4.35
C LYS A 97 13.93 -8.45 -3.29
N GLU A 98 12.89 -9.02 -2.71
CA GLU A 98 13.00 -10.08 -1.71
C GLU A 98 13.59 -11.37 -2.31
N ALA A 99 13.19 -11.75 -3.52
CA ALA A 99 13.79 -12.89 -4.22
C ALA A 99 15.30 -12.70 -4.46
N ARG A 100 15.73 -11.47 -4.78
CA ARG A 100 17.17 -11.13 -4.91
C ARG A 100 17.93 -11.09 -3.58
N ARG A 101 17.22 -10.94 -2.45
CA ARG A 101 17.78 -10.93 -1.09
C ARG A 101 17.95 -12.33 -0.49
N ILE A 102 17.40 -13.38 -1.09
CA ILE A 102 17.69 -14.77 -0.71
C ILE A 102 19.20 -14.92 -0.58
N GLY A 103 19.71 -15.47 0.52
CA GLY A 103 21.16 -15.60 0.77
C GLY A 103 21.78 -14.52 1.67
N TYR A 104 21.14 -13.36 1.84
CA TYR A 104 21.61 -12.30 2.75
C TYR A 104 21.18 -12.50 4.21
N ARG A 105 20.65 -13.67 4.56
CA ARG A 105 20.24 -13.97 5.93
C ARG A 105 21.48 -14.24 6.78
N PRO A 106 21.64 -13.59 7.95
CA PRO A 106 22.75 -13.89 8.85
C PRO A 106 22.56 -15.27 9.50
N LEU A 107 23.62 -16.07 9.48
CA LEU A 107 23.68 -17.40 10.10
C LEU A 107 24.42 -17.37 11.45
N GLY A 108 25.37 -16.44 11.62
CA GLY A 108 26.07 -16.27 12.89
C GLY A 108 27.20 -15.26 12.80
N SER A 109 27.79 -14.93 13.95
CA SER A 109 28.94 -14.03 14.06
C SER A 109 29.89 -14.52 15.15
N LEU A 110 31.20 -14.49 14.91
CA LEU A 110 32.23 -14.82 15.89
C LEU A 110 33.53 -14.08 15.60
N GLU A 111 34.10 -13.41 16.62
CA GLU A 111 35.42 -12.74 16.54
C GLU A 111 35.58 -11.86 15.28
N LYS A 112 34.55 -11.05 14.98
CA LYS A 112 34.45 -10.15 13.81
C LYS A 112 34.36 -10.87 12.45
N VAL A 113 34.00 -12.14 12.45
CA VAL A 113 33.62 -12.88 11.26
C VAL A 113 32.10 -13.03 11.27
N ASP A 114 31.44 -12.45 10.28
CA ASP A 114 30.00 -12.56 10.08
C ASP A 114 29.74 -13.56 8.95
N LEU A 115 28.90 -14.55 9.22
CA LEU A 115 28.49 -15.57 8.25
C LEU A 115 27.06 -15.30 7.82
N PHE A 116 26.86 -15.23 6.50
CA PHE A 116 25.57 -15.21 5.84
C PHE A 116 25.36 -16.51 5.07
N GLU A 117 24.15 -16.71 4.53
CA GLU A 117 23.84 -17.91 3.75
C GLU A 117 24.70 -18.03 2.47
N ASP A 118 25.07 -16.92 1.81
CA ASP A 118 25.84 -16.95 0.57
C ASP A 118 27.26 -16.32 0.65
N HIS A 119 27.59 -15.62 1.72
CA HIS A 119 28.88 -14.94 1.86
C HIS A 119 29.36 -14.89 3.31
N LEU A 120 30.65 -14.58 3.46
CA LEU A 120 31.31 -14.40 4.74
C LEU A 120 32.00 -13.03 4.74
N GLU A 121 31.79 -12.25 5.80
CA GLU A 121 32.44 -10.96 5.99
C GLU A 121 33.48 -11.06 7.11
N THR A 122 34.70 -10.62 6.81
CA THR A 122 35.83 -10.57 7.77
C THR A 122 36.50 -9.20 7.70
N PRO A 123 37.37 -8.85 8.68
CA PRO A 123 38.19 -7.65 8.59
C PRO A 123 39.14 -7.65 7.39
N ASP A 124 39.45 -8.84 6.84
CA ASP A 124 40.35 -9.03 5.70
C ASP A 124 39.59 -8.89 4.36
N GLY A 125 38.25 -8.91 4.39
CA GLY A 125 37.37 -8.75 3.24
C GLY A 125 36.10 -9.58 3.30
N ALA A 126 35.23 -9.40 2.31
CA ALA A 126 34.05 -10.24 2.09
C ALA A 126 34.32 -11.29 1.00
N PHE A 127 33.84 -12.51 1.21
CA PHE A 127 33.96 -13.61 0.25
C PHE A 127 32.61 -14.25 -0.02
N GLN A 128 32.21 -14.31 -1.29
CA GLN A 128 31.07 -15.09 -1.76
C GLN A 128 31.42 -16.58 -1.64
N LEU A 129 30.66 -17.34 -0.87
CA LEU A 129 30.91 -18.77 -0.65
C LEU A 129 30.79 -19.59 -1.95
N SER A 130 30.07 -19.09 -2.96
CA SER A 130 29.99 -19.66 -4.32
C SER A 130 31.28 -19.45 -5.14
N GLY A 131 32.19 -18.59 -4.69
CA GLY A 131 33.42 -18.22 -5.39
C GLY A 131 34.55 -19.26 -5.31
N GLY A 132 34.33 -20.40 -4.64
CA GLY A 132 35.29 -21.50 -4.54
C GLY A 132 35.30 -22.17 -3.16
N PRO A 133 36.22 -23.12 -2.93
CA PRO A 133 36.23 -23.91 -1.70
C PRO A 133 36.50 -23.04 -0.47
N VAL A 134 35.67 -23.21 0.57
CA VAL A 134 35.83 -22.58 1.88
C VAL A 134 36.01 -23.67 2.92
N SER A 135 36.98 -23.49 3.82
CA SER A 135 37.22 -24.40 4.93
C SER A 135 37.41 -23.60 6.22
N ALA A 136 36.63 -23.92 7.24
CA ALA A 136 36.78 -23.39 8.58
C ALA A 136 37.10 -24.52 9.58
N ILE A 137 38.15 -24.36 10.38
CA ILE A 137 38.57 -25.32 11.39
C ILE A 137 38.96 -24.62 12.70
N VAL A 138 38.83 -25.35 13.81
CA VAL A 138 39.27 -24.89 15.13
C VAL A 138 40.28 -25.87 15.69
N GLU A 139 41.52 -25.41 15.83
CA GLU A 139 42.66 -26.21 16.25
C GLU A 139 43.54 -25.41 17.22
N THR A 140 44.44 -26.10 17.92
CA THR A 140 45.41 -25.43 18.80
C THR A 140 46.56 -24.80 18.01
N ALA A 141 47.30 -23.87 18.63
CA ALA A 141 48.48 -23.26 18.04
C ALA A 141 49.49 -24.32 17.55
N GLU A 142 49.74 -25.34 18.37
CA GLU A 142 50.64 -26.46 18.04
C GLU A 142 50.17 -27.26 16.82
N GLN A 143 48.87 -27.58 16.75
CA GLN A 143 48.29 -28.35 15.65
C GLN A 143 48.33 -27.57 14.33
N LEU A 144 47.96 -26.29 14.35
CA LEU A 144 48.03 -25.42 13.17
C LEU A 144 49.47 -25.22 12.68
N ALA A 145 50.41 -25.01 13.61
CA ALA A 145 51.83 -24.87 13.30
C ALA A 145 52.42 -26.14 12.66
N THR A 146 51.87 -27.31 12.95
CA THR A 146 52.38 -28.60 12.45
C THR A 146 51.72 -29.00 11.13
N THR A 147 50.41 -28.78 10.99
CA THR A 147 49.61 -29.38 9.90
C THR A 147 49.20 -28.40 8.80
N ARG A 148 49.25 -27.09 9.05
CA ARG A 148 48.70 -26.04 8.15
C ARG A 148 49.71 -24.94 7.81
N GLN A 149 51.00 -25.24 7.81
CA GLN A 149 52.05 -24.23 7.57
C GLN A 149 51.91 -23.50 6.23
N ASP A 150 51.52 -24.22 5.20
CA ASP A 150 51.27 -23.72 3.86
C ASP A 150 50.11 -22.71 3.84
N VAL A 151 48.98 -23.05 4.48
CA VAL A 151 47.81 -22.17 4.59
C VAL A 151 48.13 -20.94 5.45
N LEU A 152 48.82 -21.13 6.57
CA LEU A 152 49.23 -20.04 7.47
C LEU A 152 50.18 -19.04 6.79
N SER A 153 51.01 -19.48 5.86
CA SER A 153 51.91 -18.59 5.10
C SER A 153 51.13 -17.54 4.30
N ARG A 154 49.90 -17.87 3.86
CA ARG A 154 48.98 -16.96 3.16
C ARG A 154 48.25 -16.00 4.09
N ALA A 155 48.10 -16.33 5.37
CA ALA A 155 47.52 -15.44 6.39
C ALA A 155 48.46 -14.27 6.77
N GLY A 156 49.74 -14.36 6.37
CA GLY A 156 50.74 -13.32 6.55
C GLY A 156 51.83 -13.69 7.56
N LYS A 157 53.02 -13.13 7.35
CA LYS A 157 54.23 -13.46 8.13
C LYS A 157 54.10 -13.15 9.62
N GLU A 158 53.36 -12.10 9.97
CA GLU A 158 53.17 -11.71 11.37
C GLU A 158 52.28 -12.70 12.13
N VAL A 159 51.16 -13.10 11.53
CA VAL A 159 50.26 -14.13 12.07
C VAL A 159 51.01 -15.44 12.26
N MET A 160 51.80 -15.84 11.25
CA MET A 160 52.62 -17.05 11.33
C MET A 160 53.66 -16.96 12.47
N ARG A 161 54.33 -15.82 12.63
CA ARG A 161 55.32 -15.62 13.70
C ARG A 161 54.69 -15.71 15.08
N GLU A 162 53.56 -15.03 15.30
CA GLU A 162 52.84 -15.06 16.57
C GLU A 162 52.36 -16.47 16.91
N LEU A 163 51.78 -17.17 15.93
CA LEU A 163 51.29 -18.53 16.12
C LEU A 163 52.44 -19.51 16.41
N MET A 164 53.59 -19.40 15.72
CA MET A 164 54.77 -20.22 15.99
C MET A 164 55.38 -19.95 17.37
N ALA A 165 55.39 -18.69 17.81
CA ALA A 165 55.85 -18.33 19.16
C ALA A 165 54.93 -18.90 20.24
N GLN A 166 53.61 -18.88 20.01
CA GLN A 166 52.62 -19.51 20.89
C GLN A 166 52.77 -21.04 20.91
N ALA A 167 52.93 -21.66 19.74
CA ALA A 167 53.06 -23.10 19.59
C ALA A 167 54.29 -23.67 20.32
N GLY A 168 55.41 -22.94 20.34
CA GLY A 168 56.65 -23.33 21.03
C GLY A 168 56.74 -22.95 22.51
N GLY A 169 55.71 -22.31 23.07
CA GLY A 169 55.71 -21.78 24.44
C GLY A 169 54.49 -22.18 25.26
N GLU A 170 54.20 -21.42 26.32
CA GLU A 170 53.06 -21.67 27.22
C GLU A 170 51.69 -21.54 26.52
N GLY A 171 51.65 -20.97 25.32
CA GLY A 171 50.44 -20.77 24.51
C GLY A 171 50.07 -21.93 23.59
N SER A 172 50.75 -23.07 23.65
CA SER A 172 50.59 -24.19 22.69
C SER A 172 49.16 -24.74 22.65
N ALA A 173 48.46 -24.74 23.79
CA ALA A 173 47.08 -25.17 23.93
C ALA A 173 46.02 -24.11 23.55
N THR A 174 46.45 -22.89 23.19
CA THR A 174 45.54 -21.82 22.76
C THR A 174 44.85 -22.22 21.47
N HIS A 175 43.52 -22.09 21.43
CA HIS A 175 42.73 -22.44 20.25
C HIS A 175 42.59 -21.25 19.30
N TYR A 176 42.57 -21.55 18.00
CA TYR A 176 42.38 -20.59 16.94
C TYR A 176 41.31 -21.08 15.97
N LEU A 177 40.54 -20.14 15.42
CA LEU A 177 39.69 -20.34 14.26
C LEU A 177 40.50 -19.97 13.02
N LEU A 178 40.74 -20.95 12.15
CA LEU A 178 41.31 -20.77 10.83
C LEU A 178 40.17 -20.83 9.80
N ILE A 179 40.06 -19.78 8.98
CA ILE A 179 39.16 -19.75 7.83
C ILE A 179 40.01 -19.58 6.58
N GLU A 180 39.89 -20.51 5.67
CA GLU A 180 40.55 -20.51 4.38
C GLU A 180 39.52 -20.30 3.27
N THR A 181 39.77 -19.31 2.43
CA THR A 181 39.08 -19.08 1.16
C THR A 181 40.12 -19.06 0.03
N PRO A 182 39.74 -19.05 -1.26
CA PRO A 182 40.70 -18.86 -2.36
C PRO A 182 41.36 -17.48 -2.36
N ILE A 183 40.73 -16.46 -1.77
CA ILE A 183 41.18 -15.06 -1.85
C ILE A 183 41.99 -14.66 -0.61
N PHE A 184 41.57 -15.08 0.58
CA PHE A 184 42.24 -14.77 1.83
C PHE A 184 42.22 -15.93 2.82
N VAL A 185 43.12 -15.84 3.80
CA VAL A 185 43.15 -16.73 4.96
C VAL A 185 43.09 -15.87 6.21
N THR A 186 42.13 -16.15 7.08
CA THR A 186 41.93 -15.43 8.34
C THR A 186 42.19 -16.38 9.51
N VAL A 187 43.01 -15.93 10.46
CA VAL A 187 43.30 -16.66 11.70
C VAL A 187 42.86 -15.79 12.88
N ARG A 188 42.02 -16.31 13.76
CA ARG A 188 41.54 -15.60 14.96
C ARG A 188 41.79 -16.44 16.20
N ARG A 189 42.49 -15.84 17.17
CA ARG A 189 42.67 -16.43 18.49
C ARG A 189 41.31 -16.49 19.20
N LEU A 190 41.00 -17.64 19.78
CA LEU A 190 39.77 -17.84 20.53
C LEU A 190 40.01 -17.64 22.03
N ARG A 191 38.94 -17.29 22.73
CA ARG A 191 38.90 -17.29 24.19
C ARG A 191 38.64 -18.72 24.68
N ASP A 192 39.19 -19.08 25.83
CA ASP A 192 39.09 -20.45 26.37
C ASP A 192 37.64 -20.94 26.54
N GLY A 193 36.70 -20.02 26.83
CA GLY A 193 35.27 -20.32 26.97
C GLY A 193 34.49 -20.44 25.65
N ASP A 194 35.05 -20.04 24.52
CA ASP A 194 34.34 -19.95 23.24
C ASP A 194 34.68 -21.07 22.25
N VAL A 195 35.56 -22.02 22.62
CA VAL A 195 36.01 -23.11 21.73
C VAL A 195 34.85 -23.94 21.19
N VAL A 196 33.85 -24.26 22.02
CA VAL A 196 32.66 -25.04 21.59
C VAL A 196 31.84 -24.24 20.58
N LYS A 197 31.62 -22.94 20.83
CA LYS A 197 30.89 -22.06 19.91
C LYS A 197 31.66 -21.90 18.61
N ALA A 198 32.98 -21.78 18.66
CA ALA A 198 33.84 -21.67 17.49
C ALA A 198 33.78 -22.93 16.62
N ARG A 199 33.76 -24.12 17.22
CA ARG A 199 33.58 -25.39 16.47
C ARG A 199 32.21 -25.46 15.81
N GLN A 200 31.15 -25.03 16.50
CA GLN A 200 29.81 -24.93 15.92
C GLN A 200 29.79 -23.92 14.76
N PHE A 201 30.40 -22.75 14.94
CA PHE A 201 30.49 -21.72 13.91
C PHE A 201 31.28 -22.18 12.69
N ALA A 202 32.43 -22.83 12.88
CA ALA A 202 33.21 -23.43 11.80
C ALA A 202 32.40 -24.50 11.03
N SER A 203 31.64 -25.33 11.74
CA SER A 203 30.71 -26.28 11.11
C SER A 203 29.64 -25.55 10.29
N SER A 204 29.07 -24.45 10.80
CA SER A 204 28.12 -23.64 10.04
C SER A 204 28.71 -23.05 8.75
N ILE A 205 29.96 -22.57 8.78
CA ILE A 205 30.66 -22.08 7.59
C ILE A 205 30.79 -23.20 6.55
N ASN A 206 31.29 -24.37 6.98
CA ASN A 206 31.49 -25.51 6.08
C ASN A 206 30.17 -26.01 5.48
N ASN A 207 29.10 -26.08 6.29
CA ASN A 207 27.78 -26.48 5.82
C ASN A 207 27.19 -25.46 4.84
N ALA A 208 27.32 -24.16 5.14
CA ALA A 208 26.88 -23.08 4.26
C ALA A 208 27.58 -23.20 2.90
N ALA A 209 28.90 -23.36 2.89
CA ALA A 209 29.73 -23.48 1.68
C ALA A 209 29.26 -24.61 0.73
N VAL A 210 28.82 -25.75 1.26
CA VAL A 210 28.33 -26.88 0.45
C VAL A 210 26.98 -26.60 -0.20
N SER A 211 26.15 -25.75 0.41
CA SER A 211 24.78 -25.46 -0.04
C SER A 211 24.65 -24.25 -0.99
N THR A 212 25.78 -23.62 -1.34
CA THR A 212 25.84 -22.36 -2.09
C THR A 212 25.29 -22.46 -3.50
N ASP A 213 25.63 -23.51 -4.25
CA ASP A 213 25.16 -23.71 -5.62
C ASP A 213 23.63 -23.86 -5.67
N GLU A 214 23.07 -24.62 -4.72
CA GLU A 214 21.62 -24.77 -4.61
C GLU A 214 20.95 -23.44 -4.24
N LEU A 215 21.54 -22.68 -3.33
CA LEU A 215 21.05 -21.37 -2.92
C LEU A 215 21.09 -20.36 -4.08
N ALA A 216 22.17 -20.35 -4.86
CA ALA A 216 22.31 -19.49 -6.05
C ALA A 216 21.25 -19.84 -7.10
N ARG A 217 21.06 -21.13 -7.39
CA ARG A 217 20.00 -21.59 -8.29
C ARG A 217 18.61 -21.19 -7.79
N ARG A 218 18.32 -21.38 -6.50
CA ARG A 218 17.04 -20.97 -5.89
C ARG A 218 16.81 -19.46 -5.98
N ARG A 219 17.86 -18.65 -5.78
CA ARG A 219 17.81 -17.19 -5.93
C ARG A 219 17.46 -16.81 -7.38
N GLU A 220 18.11 -17.43 -8.37
CA GLU A 220 17.84 -17.19 -9.79
C GLU A 220 16.42 -17.61 -10.18
N GLU A 221 16.00 -18.81 -9.79
CA GLU A 221 14.65 -19.31 -10.04
C GLU A 221 13.58 -18.42 -9.41
N ALA A 222 13.77 -18.02 -8.14
CA ALA A 222 12.85 -17.13 -7.44
C ALA A 222 12.81 -15.74 -8.08
N ALA A 223 13.97 -15.18 -8.48
CA ALA A 223 14.05 -13.88 -9.12
C ALA A 223 13.37 -13.91 -10.51
N ALA A 224 13.57 -14.97 -11.28
CA ALA A 224 12.92 -15.16 -12.58
C ALA A 224 11.41 -15.31 -12.43
N ALA A 225 10.94 -16.11 -11.47
CA ALA A 225 9.51 -16.29 -11.19
C ALA A 225 8.84 -14.98 -10.74
N ALA A 226 9.49 -14.23 -9.83
CA ALA A 226 8.98 -12.93 -9.37
C ALA A 226 8.96 -11.89 -10.51
N GLN A 227 9.96 -11.91 -11.40
CA GLN A 227 10.02 -11.04 -12.56
C GLN A 227 8.87 -11.34 -13.55
N ALA A 228 8.62 -12.62 -13.85
CA ALA A 228 7.50 -13.03 -14.69
C ALA A 228 6.15 -12.60 -14.09
N GLN A 229 5.99 -12.72 -12.76
CA GLN A 229 4.80 -12.25 -12.06
C GLN A 229 4.63 -10.73 -12.17
N LEU A 230 5.70 -9.95 -12.03
CA LEU A 230 5.66 -8.50 -12.19
C LEU A 230 5.21 -8.09 -13.61
N GLU A 231 5.73 -8.76 -14.63
CA GLU A 231 5.35 -8.52 -16.02
C GLU A 231 3.87 -8.85 -16.27
N GLN A 232 3.39 -9.97 -15.72
CA GLN A 232 1.98 -10.33 -15.78
C GLN A 232 1.09 -9.29 -15.09
N VAL A 233 1.44 -8.85 -13.88
CA VAL A 233 0.69 -7.84 -13.14
C VAL A 233 0.64 -6.50 -13.89
N LYS A 234 1.72 -6.11 -14.57
CA LYS A 234 1.75 -4.91 -15.42
C LYS A 234 0.84 -5.04 -16.64
N ALA A 235 0.85 -6.19 -17.32
CA ALA A 235 -0.03 -6.45 -18.45
C ALA A 235 -1.51 -6.45 -18.04
N ASP A 236 -1.83 -7.08 -16.90
CA ASP A 236 -3.19 -7.10 -16.34
C ASP A 236 -3.64 -5.69 -15.92
N MET A 237 -2.75 -4.88 -15.35
CA MET A 237 -3.02 -3.48 -15.01
C MET A 237 -3.39 -2.68 -16.26
N GLU A 238 -2.61 -2.76 -17.34
CA GLU A 238 -2.88 -2.04 -18.58
C GLU A 238 -4.28 -2.38 -19.12
N THR A 239 -4.60 -3.68 -19.15
CA THR A 239 -5.91 -4.18 -19.60
C THR A 239 -7.05 -3.66 -18.72
N ALA A 240 -6.89 -3.72 -17.39
CA ALA A 240 -7.92 -3.28 -16.45
C ALA A 240 -8.15 -1.77 -16.47
N VAL A 241 -7.08 -0.97 -16.57
CA VAL A 241 -7.16 0.49 -16.68
C VAL A 241 -7.79 0.88 -18.02
N GLN A 242 -7.44 0.19 -19.11
CA GLN A 242 -8.05 0.42 -20.42
C GLN A 242 -9.56 0.14 -20.38
N ALA A 243 -9.98 -0.99 -19.79
CA ALA A 243 -11.40 -1.34 -19.65
C ALA A 243 -12.16 -0.31 -18.79
N ALA A 244 -11.60 0.13 -17.67
CA ALA A 244 -12.21 1.16 -16.83
C ALA A 244 -12.29 2.53 -17.54
N ASN A 245 -11.29 2.86 -18.36
CA ASN A 245 -11.30 4.07 -19.18
C ASN A 245 -12.36 4.01 -20.29
N GLN A 246 -12.49 2.87 -20.98
CA GLN A 246 -13.56 2.64 -21.95
C GLN A 246 -14.95 2.79 -21.33
N GLU A 247 -15.15 2.28 -20.11
CA GLU A 247 -16.41 2.45 -19.39
C GLU A 247 -16.69 3.92 -19.04
N LEU A 248 -15.66 4.68 -18.63
CA LEU A 248 -15.79 6.12 -18.40
C LEU A 248 -16.22 6.85 -19.68
N GLU A 249 -15.58 6.56 -20.81
CA GLU A 249 -15.93 7.17 -22.10
C GLU A 249 -17.34 6.75 -22.56
N ARG A 250 -17.72 5.49 -22.35
CA ARG A 250 -19.10 5.01 -22.61
C ARG A 250 -20.13 5.77 -21.79
N VAL A 251 -19.86 6.01 -20.50
CA VAL A 251 -20.77 6.76 -19.61
C VAL A 251 -20.83 8.24 -19.99
N LYS A 252 -19.70 8.85 -20.39
CA LYS A 252 -19.69 10.24 -20.92
C LYS A 252 -20.47 10.37 -22.22
N ALA A 253 -20.37 9.39 -23.11
CA ALA A 253 -21.10 9.37 -24.38
C ALA A 253 -22.60 9.09 -24.22
N ASN A 254 -23.04 8.59 -23.06
CA ASN A 254 -24.45 8.32 -22.78
C ASN A 254 -25.21 9.60 -22.39
N THR A 255 -25.40 10.49 -23.36
CA THR A 255 -26.07 11.79 -23.18
C THR A 255 -27.55 11.77 -23.59
N GLY A 256 -28.07 10.68 -24.17
CA GLY A 256 -29.40 10.66 -24.79
C GLY A 256 -30.55 11.13 -23.89
N ARG A 257 -30.54 10.78 -22.59
CA ARG A 257 -31.55 11.28 -21.62
C ARG A 257 -31.37 12.77 -21.32
N LEU A 258 -30.13 13.23 -21.20
CA LEU A 258 -29.80 14.63 -20.94
C LEU A 258 -30.19 15.51 -22.13
N ASP A 259 -29.86 15.07 -23.34
CA ASP A 259 -30.16 15.78 -24.58
C ASP A 259 -31.68 15.85 -24.80
N ALA A 260 -32.39 14.74 -24.64
CA ALA A 260 -33.86 14.72 -24.73
C ALA A 260 -34.55 15.63 -23.70
N ALA A 261 -34.05 15.65 -22.46
CA ALA A 261 -34.59 16.52 -21.41
C ALA A 261 -34.30 18.01 -21.69
N ARG A 262 -33.12 18.33 -22.26
CA ARG A 262 -32.76 19.69 -22.67
C ARG A 262 -33.63 20.16 -23.84
N GLU A 263 -33.86 19.33 -24.84
CA GLU A 263 -34.73 19.65 -25.97
C GLU A 263 -36.19 19.84 -25.57
N ALA A 264 -36.70 19.06 -24.60
CA ALA A 264 -38.04 19.26 -24.06
C ALA A 264 -38.15 20.64 -23.37
N TYR A 265 -37.23 20.92 -22.44
CA TYR A 265 -37.21 22.19 -21.71
C TYR A 265 -37.13 23.42 -22.63
N GLU A 266 -36.27 23.39 -23.65
CA GLU A 266 -36.16 24.50 -24.61
C GLU A 266 -37.42 24.67 -25.48
N ARG A 267 -38.13 23.59 -25.81
CA ARG A 267 -39.41 23.69 -26.53
C ARG A 267 -40.49 24.40 -25.71
N ILE A 268 -40.62 24.11 -24.42
CA ILE A 268 -41.59 24.82 -23.57
C ILE A 268 -41.17 26.28 -23.34
N LYS A 269 -39.88 26.52 -23.09
CA LYS A 269 -39.36 27.88 -22.89
C LYS A 269 -39.50 28.73 -24.15
N GLY A 270 -39.30 28.15 -25.34
CA GLY A 270 -39.47 28.79 -26.64
C GLY A 270 -40.94 28.94 -27.09
N ALA A 271 -41.88 28.17 -26.53
CA ALA A 271 -43.31 28.31 -26.79
C ALA A 271 -43.99 29.39 -25.93
N ALA A 272 -43.41 29.75 -24.78
CA ALA A 272 -43.94 30.75 -23.85
C ALA A 272 -44.13 32.19 -24.41
N PRO A 273 -43.39 32.71 -25.41
CA PRO A 273 -43.63 34.06 -25.94
C PRO A 273 -44.69 34.14 -27.06
N ALA A 274 -45.23 33.03 -27.57
CA ALA A 274 -46.14 33.06 -28.73
C ALA A 274 -47.64 33.13 -28.39
N ALA A 275 -48.03 32.78 -27.15
CA ALA A 275 -49.44 32.67 -26.78
C ALA A 275 -50.11 33.99 -26.36
N THR A 276 -49.36 35.07 -26.17
CA THR A 276 -49.89 36.36 -25.68
C THR A 276 -50.36 37.33 -26.78
N ASN A 277 -50.14 37.05 -28.06
CA ASN A 277 -50.47 37.99 -29.15
C ASN A 277 -51.70 37.63 -30.01
N SER A 278 -52.48 36.60 -29.67
CA SER A 278 -53.61 36.15 -30.50
C SER A 278 -55.02 36.36 -29.90
N MET A 279 -55.16 37.15 -28.82
CA MET A 279 -56.48 37.47 -28.23
C MET A 279 -56.90 38.95 -28.32
N ALA A 280 -56.23 39.78 -29.14
CA ALA A 280 -56.51 41.21 -29.24
C ALA A 280 -57.30 41.65 -30.50
N SER A 281 -58.00 40.74 -31.19
CA SER A 281 -58.83 41.10 -32.36
C SER A 281 -60.17 40.38 -32.36
N MET A 282 -61.11 40.87 -31.56
CA MET A 282 -62.55 40.75 -31.82
C MET A 282 -63.27 41.82 -30.99
N ALA A 283 -63.29 43.05 -31.52
CA ALA A 283 -64.19 44.10 -31.06
C ALA A 283 -65.54 43.94 -31.81
N PRO A 284 -66.69 44.01 -31.12
CA PRO A 284 -67.99 43.97 -31.78
C PRO A 284 -68.37 45.35 -32.32
N PRO A 285 -69.02 45.45 -33.50
CA PRO A 285 -69.64 46.69 -33.93
C PRO A 285 -71.06 46.84 -33.34
N THR A 286 -71.35 48.04 -32.85
CA THR A 286 -72.66 48.53 -32.41
C THR A 286 -73.43 49.22 -33.53
N GLU A 287 -74.75 49.26 -33.34
CA GLU A 287 -75.78 50.21 -33.83
C GLU A 287 -76.74 49.82 -34.98
N ASP A 288 -78.02 49.75 -34.57
CA ASP A 288 -79.24 50.40 -35.10
C ASP A 288 -79.87 50.05 -36.46
N GLY A 289 -80.93 49.21 -36.37
CA GLY A 289 -82.29 49.36 -36.95
C GLY A 289 -82.48 49.41 -38.49
N PRO A 290 -83.71 49.34 -39.02
CA PRO A 290 -84.99 48.88 -38.48
C PRO A 290 -85.52 47.61 -39.20
N GLN A 291 -86.44 46.86 -38.57
CA GLN A 291 -87.23 45.82 -39.25
C GLN A 291 -88.25 46.44 -40.21
N PRO A 292 -88.44 45.81 -41.38
CA PRO A 292 -89.80 45.57 -41.87
C PRO A 292 -90.00 44.10 -42.25
N ASN A 293 -90.97 43.51 -41.57
CA ASN A 293 -92.14 42.82 -42.12
C ASN A 293 -92.03 41.73 -43.20
N GLU A 294 -92.94 40.76 -43.02
CA GLU A 294 -93.47 39.81 -44.02
C GLU A 294 -92.65 38.54 -44.32
N LYS A 295 -93.04 37.43 -43.69
CA LYS A 295 -93.94 36.42 -44.31
C LYS A 295 -94.05 35.19 -43.44
N GLY A 296 -95.28 34.81 -43.11
CA GLY A 296 -95.56 33.49 -42.57
C GLY A 296 -96.88 33.38 -41.83
N ALA A 297 -98.00 33.49 -42.54
CA ALA A 297 -99.17 32.67 -42.21
C ALA A 297 -100.02 32.48 -43.45
N LEU A 298 -100.49 31.24 -43.59
CA LEU A 298 -101.77 30.88 -44.18
C LEU A 298 -102.89 31.84 -43.74
#